data_AF-A0A2K5RQY0-F1
#
_entry.id   AF-A0A2K5RQY0-F1
#
_cell.length_a   1.000
_cell.length_b   1.000
_cell.length_c   1.000
_cell.angle_alpha   90.00
_cell.angle_beta   90.00
_cell.angle_gamma   90.00
#
_symmetry.space_group_name_H-M   'P 1'
#
loop_
_entity.id
_entity.type
_entity.pdbx_description
1 polymer ?
#
loop_
_entity_poly.entity_id
_entity_poly.type
_entity_poly.pdbx_seq_one_letter_code
_entity_poly.pdbx_strand_id
1 'polypeptide(L)'
;QQTVNRLIFTVLKVSLQCFCHLCTKDNFTCVTDGLCFVSVTETTDKVIHNTMCIAETDLIPRDRPFVCAPSSKTGSVTTTYCCNQDHCNKIELPTTVKPSPGLGPVELAAVIAGPVCFVCVSLMLMVYICHNRTVIHHRVPNEEDPSLDRPFISEGTTLKDLIYDMTTSGSGSGLPLLVQRTIARTIVLQESIGKGRFGEVWRGKWRGEEVAVKIFSSREERSWFREAEIYQTVMLRHENILGFIAADNKDNGTWTQLWLVSDYHEHGSLFDYLNRYTVTVEGMIKLALSTASGLAHLHMEIVGTQGKPAIAHRDLKSKNILVKKNGTCCIADLGLAVRHDSATDTIDIAPNHRVGTKRYMAPEVLDDSINMKHFESFKRADIYAMGLVFWEIARRCSIGGIHEDYQLPYYDLVPSDPSVEEMRKVVCEQKLRPNIPNRWQSCEALRVMAKIMRECWYANGAARLTALRIKKTLSQLSQQEGIKM
;
A
#
# COMPACT_ATOMS: atom_id res chain seq x y z
N GLN A 1 -22.70 -3.87 76.64
CA GLN A 1 -24.05 -3.92 77.23
C GLN A 1 -24.64 -2.53 77.12
N GLN A 2 -25.79 -2.39 76.44
CA GLN A 2 -26.73 -1.24 76.48
C GLN A 2 -26.26 0.09 75.84
N THR A 3 -27.01 0.82 75.00
CA THR A 3 -28.34 0.64 74.37
C THR A 3 -28.45 1.63 73.19
N VAL A 4 -29.00 1.12 72.08
CA VAL A 4 -29.80 1.73 71.01
C VAL A 4 -30.09 3.24 71.07
N ASN A 5 -29.78 3.94 69.97
CA ASN A 5 -30.70 4.92 69.37
C ASN A 5 -30.49 4.94 67.85
N ARG A 6 -31.14 4.00 67.15
CA ARG A 6 -31.37 4.07 65.70
C ARG A 6 -32.53 5.05 65.47
N LEU A 7 -32.22 6.27 65.04
CA LEU A 7 -33.18 7.11 64.33
C LEU A 7 -33.48 6.43 62.98
N ILE A 8 -34.61 5.73 62.92
CA ILE A 8 -35.22 5.32 61.67
C ILE A 8 -35.83 6.58 61.06
N PHE A 9 -35.06 7.26 60.20
CA PHE A 9 -35.67 8.09 59.17
C PHE A 9 -36.23 7.13 58.12
N THR A 10 -37.47 6.70 58.32
CA THR A 10 -38.30 6.21 57.21
C THR A 10 -38.51 7.42 56.31
N VAL A 11 -37.67 7.57 55.29
CA VAL A 11 -37.98 8.42 54.15
C VAL A 11 -39.27 7.84 53.60
N LEU A 12 -40.39 8.54 53.80
CA LEU A 12 -41.62 8.29 53.05
C LEU A 12 -41.24 8.40 51.58
N LYS A 13 -41.04 7.26 50.91
CA LYS A 13 -40.96 7.21 49.44
C LYS A 13 -42.29 7.74 48.95
N VAL A 14 -42.27 8.93 48.35
CA VAL A 14 -43.44 9.50 47.70
C VAL A 14 -43.86 8.54 46.61
N SER A 15 -45.07 8.01 46.73
CA SER A 15 -45.64 7.10 45.75
C SER A 15 -46.06 7.90 44.52
N LEU A 16 -45.47 7.60 43.37
CA LEU A 16 -45.72 8.30 42.10
C LEU A 16 -46.97 7.75 41.44
N GLN A 17 -47.93 8.61 41.07
CA GLN A 17 -49.16 8.21 40.38
C GLN A 17 -49.03 8.44 38.86
N CYS A 18 -49.17 7.39 38.05
CA CYS A 18 -49.03 7.46 36.59
C CYS A 18 -50.36 7.19 35.88
N PHE A 19 -50.46 7.63 34.62
CA PHE A 19 -51.54 7.22 33.73
C PHE A 19 -51.25 5.82 33.16
N CYS A 20 -52.24 4.94 33.14
CA CYS A 20 -52.13 3.57 32.66
C CYS A 20 -53.35 3.21 31.83
N HIS A 21 -53.17 3.07 30.51
CA HIS A 21 -54.31 2.83 29.60
C HIS A 21 -54.98 1.47 29.84
N LEU A 22 -54.22 0.48 30.35
CA LEU A 22 -54.70 -0.88 30.60
C LEU A 22 -55.34 -1.05 31.99
N CYS A 23 -55.13 -0.10 32.89
CA CYS A 23 -55.61 -0.14 34.28
C CYS A 23 -57.07 0.34 34.37
N THR A 24 -57.95 -0.25 33.57
CA THR A 24 -59.39 0.13 33.46
C THR A 24 -60.16 -0.03 34.77
N LYS A 25 -59.72 -0.95 35.64
CA LYS A 25 -60.31 -1.20 36.96
C LYS A 25 -59.92 -0.15 38.01
N ASP A 26 -58.85 0.61 37.75
CA ASP A 26 -58.22 1.55 38.68
C ASP A 26 -58.26 2.99 38.11
N ASN A 27 -59.35 3.34 37.43
CA ASN A 27 -59.57 4.66 36.82
C ASN A 27 -58.43 5.12 35.88
N PHE A 28 -57.81 4.19 35.16
CA PHE A 28 -56.67 4.44 34.26
C PHE A 28 -55.44 5.01 34.96
N THR A 29 -55.27 4.71 36.24
CA THR A 29 -54.10 5.12 37.02
C THR A 29 -53.42 3.93 37.68
N CYS A 30 -52.12 4.06 37.91
CA CYS A 30 -51.33 3.11 38.69
C CYS A 30 -50.37 3.89 39.59
N VAL A 31 -49.87 3.24 40.64
CA VAL A 31 -48.95 3.84 41.61
C VAL A 31 -47.64 3.05 41.63
N THR A 32 -46.50 3.73 41.63
CA THR A 32 -45.18 3.10 41.62
C THR A 32 -44.17 3.86 42.48
N ASP A 33 -43.10 3.17 42.88
CA ASP A 33 -41.91 3.76 43.48
C ASP A 33 -40.79 4.05 42.46
N GLY A 34 -41.01 3.71 41.17
CA GLY A 34 -40.10 3.94 40.05
C GLY A 34 -40.52 5.13 39.17
N LEU A 35 -40.85 4.86 37.90
CA LEU A 35 -41.11 5.87 36.87
C LEU A 35 -42.44 5.65 36.15
N CYS A 36 -43.04 6.73 35.65
CA CYS A 36 -44.12 6.67 34.68
C CYS A 36 -43.56 6.47 33.28
N PHE A 37 -44.19 5.60 32.49
CA PHE A 37 -43.74 5.23 31.15
C PHE A 37 -44.81 5.51 30.10
N VAL A 38 -44.37 5.98 28.93
CA VAL A 38 -45.17 6.06 27.70
C VAL A 38 -44.33 5.63 26.50
N SER A 39 -44.93 4.87 25.58
CA SER A 39 -44.31 4.51 24.31
C SER A 39 -45.28 4.54 23.14
N VAL A 40 -44.75 4.89 21.98
CA VAL A 40 -45.43 4.77 20.68
C VAL A 40 -44.59 3.86 19.79
N THR A 41 -45.18 2.76 19.35
CA THR A 41 -44.57 1.84 18.37
C THR A 41 -45.27 2.00 17.03
N GLU A 42 -44.53 2.48 16.04
CA GLU A 42 -44.97 2.61 14.66
C GLU A 42 -44.51 1.38 13.87
N THR A 43 -45.48 0.66 13.31
CA THR A 43 -45.27 -0.42 12.33
C THR A 43 -45.89 -0.01 11.00
N THR A 44 -45.60 -0.72 9.90
CA THR A 44 -46.12 -0.42 8.56
C THR A 44 -47.64 -0.30 8.49
N ASP A 45 -48.37 -1.00 9.37
CA ASP A 45 -49.83 -1.09 9.31
C ASP A 45 -50.55 -0.49 10.52
N LYS A 46 -49.85 -0.26 11.64
CA LYS A 46 -50.47 0.16 12.91
C LYS A 46 -49.54 1.01 13.78
N VAL A 47 -50.13 1.94 14.52
CA VAL A 47 -49.50 2.68 15.61
C VAL A 47 -50.05 2.17 16.94
N ILE A 48 -49.16 1.72 17.84
CA ILE A 48 -49.53 1.19 19.15
C ILE A 48 -49.03 2.14 20.23
N HIS A 49 -49.95 2.62 21.06
CA HIS A 49 -49.65 3.46 22.23
C HIS A 49 -49.69 2.62 23.50
N ASN A 50 -48.72 2.78 24.39
CA ASN A 50 -48.71 2.10 25.68
C ASN A 50 -48.31 3.08 26.79
N THR A 51 -49.03 3.05 27.92
CA THR A 51 -48.74 3.84 29.12
C THR A 51 -48.88 2.97 30.37
N MET A 52 -47.91 3.01 31.26
CA MET A 52 -47.90 2.20 32.48
C MET A 52 -46.93 2.73 33.54
N CYS A 53 -46.97 2.11 34.72
CA CYS A 53 -46.01 2.28 35.80
C CYS A 53 -44.86 1.28 35.66
N ILE A 54 -43.64 1.70 35.99
CA ILE A 54 -42.47 0.82 36.11
C ILE A 54 -41.97 0.89 37.55
N ALA A 55 -41.79 -0.25 38.20
CA ALA A 55 -41.26 -0.35 39.57
C ALA A 55 -39.75 -0.06 39.59
N GLU A 56 -39.22 0.44 40.72
CA GLU A 56 -37.78 0.73 40.82
C GLU A 56 -36.91 -0.52 40.59
N THR A 57 -37.41 -1.71 40.93
CA THR A 57 -36.73 -3.00 40.71
C THR A 57 -36.54 -3.34 39.24
N ASP A 58 -37.35 -2.79 38.34
CA ASP A 58 -37.34 -3.08 36.91
C ASP A 58 -36.50 -2.06 36.11
N LEU A 59 -35.95 -1.05 36.78
CA LEU A 59 -35.09 -0.04 36.18
C LEU A 59 -33.65 -0.55 36.09
N ILE A 60 -33.31 -1.21 34.97
CA ILE A 60 -31.99 -1.82 34.73
C ILE A 60 -31.28 -1.17 33.53
N PRO A 61 -30.04 -0.68 33.69
CA PRO A 61 -29.40 -0.25 34.94
C PRO A 61 -30.11 0.97 35.54
N ARG A 62 -30.08 1.14 36.87
CA ARG A 62 -30.87 2.17 37.58
C ARG A 62 -30.61 3.59 37.10
N ASP A 63 -29.37 3.91 36.74
CA ASP A 63 -28.98 5.26 36.31
C ASP A 63 -29.39 5.58 34.87
N ARG A 64 -29.61 4.55 34.03
CA ARG A 64 -30.03 4.69 32.63
C ARG A 64 -30.85 3.48 32.19
N PRO A 65 -32.13 3.40 32.59
CA PRO A 65 -32.94 2.21 32.36
C PRO A 65 -33.14 1.95 30.87
N PHE A 66 -32.83 0.73 30.41
CA PHE A 66 -32.98 0.37 28.99
C PHE A 66 -34.42 0.53 28.49
N VAL A 67 -35.39 0.31 29.36
CA VAL A 67 -36.83 0.47 29.07
C VAL A 67 -37.20 1.90 28.66
N CYS A 68 -36.40 2.90 29.04
CA CYS A 68 -36.64 4.30 28.70
C CYS A 68 -35.91 4.75 27.43
N ALA A 69 -35.11 3.89 26.80
CA ALA A 69 -34.36 4.22 25.59
C ALA A 69 -35.16 3.91 24.31
N PRO A 70 -35.13 4.80 23.29
CA PRO A 70 -35.79 4.52 22.01
C PRO A 70 -35.12 3.36 21.28
N SER A 71 -35.89 2.60 20.51
CA SER A 71 -35.40 1.44 19.77
C SER A 71 -35.90 1.44 18.31
N SER A 72 -35.01 1.13 17.38
CA SER A 72 -35.33 0.90 15.98
C SER A 72 -34.96 -0.52 15.58
N LYS A 73 -35.94 -1.27 15.06
CA LYS A 73 -35.75 -2.57 14.42
C LYS A 73 -36.29 -2.49 13.00
N THR A 74 -35.78 -3.31 12.09
CA THR A 74 -36.24 -3.35 10.69
C THR A 74 -37.76 -3.51 10.61
N GLY A 75 -38.47 -2.46 10.21
CA GLY A 75 -39.94 -2.44 10.06
C GLY A 75 -40.73 -1.90 11.26
N SER A 76 -40.08 -1.50 12.37
CA SER A 76 -40.77 -0.90 13.52
C SER A 76 -39.91 0.12 14.27
N VAL A 77 -40.45 1.32 14.52
CA VAL A 77 -39.81 2.36 15.33
C VAL A 77 -40.58 2.53 16.63
N THR A 78 -39.91 2.35 17.76
CA THR A 78 -40.50 2.57 19.09
C THR A 78 -39.86 3.78 19.77
N THR A 79 -40.67 4.81 19.97
CA THR A 79 -40.31 6.01 20.73
C THR A 79 -40.81 5.85 22.16
N THR A 80 -39.92 5.98 23.15
CA THR A 80 -40.23 5.82 24.58
C THR A 80 -39.90 7.08 25.36
N TYR A 81 -40.66 7.35 26.42
CA TYR A 81 -40.37 8.42 27.36
C TYR A 81 -40.72 7.97 28.79
N CYS A 82 -39.83 8.27 29.73
CA CYS A 82 -40.01 8.01 31.16
C CYS A 82 -39.89 9.30 31.95
N CYS A 83 -40.68 9.44 33.00
CA CYS A 83 -40.71 10.65 33.82
C CYS A 83 -41.13 10.34 35.27
N ASN A 84 -40.87 11.30 36.17
CA ASN A 84 -40.94 11.12 37.63
C ASN A 84 -41.87 12.14 38.32
N GLN A 85 -42.88 12.64 37.62
CA GLN A 85 -43.92 13.53 38.16
C GLN A 85 -45.30 12.89 38.00
N ASP A 86 -46.25 13.20 38.88
CA ASP A 86 -47.58 12.60 38.81
C ASP A 86 -48.23 12.88 37.44
N HIS A 87 -48.75 11.82 36.81
CA HIS A 87 -49.41 11.81 35.50
C HIS A 87 -48.58 12.36 34.33
N CYS A 88 -47.26 12.47 34.47
CA CYS A 88 -46.38 13.04 33.44
C CYS A 88 -46.32 12.24 32.13
N ASN A 89 -46.78 10.98 32.14
CA ASN A 89 -46.84 10.12 30.97
C ASN A 89 -48.15 10.27 30.16
N LYS A 90 -49.00 11.25 30.50
CA LYS A 90 -50.17 11.65 29.71
C LYS A 90 -49.78 12.67 28.63
N ILE A 91 -48.87 12.25 27.74
CA ILE A 91 -48.36 13.08 26.65
C ILE A 91 -48.53 12.35 25.31
N GLU A 92 -48.70 13.12 24.23
CA GLU A 92 -48.67 12.60 22.87
C GLU A 92 -47.22 12.68 22.34
N LEU A 93 -46.60 11.51 22.12
CA LEU A 93 -45.30 11.44 21.47
C LEU A 93 -45.46 11.68 19.96
N PRO A 94 -44.52 12.39 19.31
CA PRO A 94 -44.62 12.72 17.89
C PRO A 94 -44.61 11.46 17.00
N THR A 95 -45.61 11.34 16.13
CA THR A 95 -45.72 10.28 15.12
C THR A 95 -45.19 10.75 13.77
N THR A 96 -44.52 9.85 13.01
CA THR A 96 -43.96 10.18 11.69
C THR A 96 -44.98 10.07 10.55
N VAL A 97 -46.18 9.58 10.83
CA VAL A 97 -47.23 9.36 9.83
C VAL A 97 -48.31 10.45 9.92
N LYS A 98 -48.23 11.47 9.07
CA LYS A 98 -49.38 12.32 8.74
C LYS A 98 -50.24 11.62 7.69
N PRO A 99 -51.57 11.51 7.86
CA PRO A 99 -52.45 11.05 6.79
C PRO A 99 -52.61 12.18 5.76
N SER A 100 -52.06 12.02 4.56
CA SER A 100 -52.31 12.92 3.44
C SER A 100 -53.67 12.63 2.81
N PRO A 101 -54.48 13.65 2.46
CA PRO A 101 -55.69 13.45 1.67
C PRO A 101 -55.28 12.95 0.27
N GLY A 102 -55.87 11.83 -0.15
CA GLY A 102 -55.46 11.11 -1.35
C GLY A 102 -55.64 11.91 -2.64
N LEU A 103 -54.57 11.98 -3.44
CA LEU A 103 -54.59 12.37 -4.85
C LEU A 103 -55.24 11.24 -5.67
N GLY A 104 -56.07 11.60 -6.66
CA GLY A 104 -56.81 10.64 -7.47
C GLY A 104 -55.91 9.76 -8.37
N PRO A 105 -56.42 8.63 -8.89
CA PRO A 105 -55.65 7.69 -9.72
C PRO A 105 -54.97 8.31 -10.94
N VAL A 106 -55.57 9.39 -11.48
CA VAL A 106 -55.07 10.10 -12.67
C VAL A 106 -53.89 11.00 -12.34
N GLU A 107 -53.89 11.66 -11.17
CA GLU A 107 -52.77 12.50 -10.73
C GLU A 107 -51.58 11.64 -10.29
N LEU A 108 -51.83 10.48 -9.67
CA LEU A 108 -50.79 9.51 -9.33
C LEU A 108 -50.12 8.92 -10.60
N ALA A 109 -50.91 8.63 -11.63
CA ALA A 109 -50.38 8.18 -12.92
C ALA A 109 -49.51 9.25 -13.59
N ALA A 110 -49.90 10.53 -13.54
CA ALA A 110 -49.10 11.62 -14.11
C ALA A 110 -47.79 11.88 -13.33
N VAL A 111 -47.83 11.81 -12.00
CA VAL A 111 -46.67 12.02 -11.11
C VAL A 111 -45.67 10.86 -11.17
N ILE A 112 -46.11 9.65 -11.50
CA ILE A 112 -45.21 8.49 -11.69
C ILE A 112 -44.73 8.39 -13.14
N ALA A 113 -45.62 8.56 -14.12
CA ALA A 113 -45.26 8.45 -15.52
C ALA A 113 -44.32 9.57 -15.97
N GLY A 114 -44.48 10.80 -15.47
CA GLY A 114 -43.61 11.93 -15.83
C GLY A 114 -42.12 11.69 -15.53
N PRO A 115 -41.74 11.41 -14.27
CA PRO A 115 -40.37 11.12 -13.89
C PRO A 115 -39.84 9.83 -14.52
N VAL A 116 -40.67 8.78 -14.64
CA VAL A 116 -40.25 7.52 -15.28
C VAL A 116 -39.99 7.73 -16.76
N CYS A 117 -40.85 8.45 -17.48
CA CYS A 117 -40.61 8.82 -18.88
C CYS A 117 -39.38 9.71 -19.01
N PHE A 118 -39.17 10.67 -18.11
CA PHE A 118 -37.98 11.53 -18.13
C PHE A 118 -36.70 10.74 -17.90
N VAL A 119 -36.68 9.79 -16.96
CA VAL A 119 -35.54 8.89 -16.71
C VAL A 119 -35.32 7.97 -17.91
N CYS A 120 -36.38 7.40 -18.50
CA CYS A 120 -36.27 6.54 -19.67
C CYS A 120 -35.75 7.30 -20.89
N VAL A 121 -36.26 8.51 -21.15
CA VAL A 121 -35.80 9.37 -22.24
C VAL A 121 -34.36 9.83 -21.98
N SER A 122 -34.00 10.18 -20.75
CA SER A 122 -32.63 10.57 -20.39
C SER A 122 -31.64 9.41 -20.53
N LEU A 123 -32.05 8.19 -20.16
CA LEU A 123 -31.27 6.97 -20.39
C LEU A 123 -31.13 6.64 -21.87
N MET A 124 -32.21 6.75 -22.65
CA MET A 124 -32.14 6.56 -24.10
C MET A 124 -31.29 7.64 -24.78
N LEU A 125 -31.33 8.90 -24.31
CA LEU A 125 -30.48 9.96 -24.81
C LEU A 125 -29.01 9.73 -24.42
N MET A 126 -28.75 9.26 -23.19
CA MET A 126 -27.42 8.88 -22.73
C MET A 126 -26.88 7.71 -23.53
N VAL A 127 -27.68 6.67 -23.78
CA VAL A 127 -27.30 5.54 -24.63
C VAL A 127 -27.11 6.01 -26.07
N TYR A 128 -27.97 6.87 -26.60
CA TYR A 128 -27.82 7.43 -27.95
C TYR A 128 -26.58 8.31 -28.07
N ILE A 129 -26.25 9.14 -27.08
CA ILE A 129 -25.03 9.98 -27.06
C ILE A 129 -23.79 9.10 -26.84
N CYS A 130 -23.85 8.09 -25.97
CA CYS A 130 -22.76 7.14 -25.77
C CYS A 130 -22.55 6.31 -27.04
N HIS A 131 -23.62 5.87 -27.70
CA HIS A 131 -23.59 5.09 -28.93
C HIS A 131 -23.16 5.94 -30.13
N ASN A 132 -23.66 7.17 -30.29
CA ASN A 132 -23.13 8.11 -31.30
C ASN A 132 -21.71 8.55 -30.97
N ARG A 133 -21.29 8.68 -29.71
CA ARG A 133 -19.86 8.88 -29.38
C ARG A 133 -19.05 7.65 -29.74
N THR A 134 -19.53 6.43 -29.47
CA THR A 134 -18.83 5.21 -29.91
C THR A 134 -18.83 5.06 -31.42
N VAL A 135 -19.89 5.46 -32.13
CA VAL A 135 -20.02 5.39 -33.60
C VAL A 135 -19.29 6.53 -34.31
N ILE A 136 -19.17 7.71 -33.70
CA ILE A 136 -18.30 8.81 -34.15
C ILE A 136 -16.83 8.45 -33.88
N HIS A 137 -16.51 7.77 -32.76
CA HIS A 137 -15.18 7.20 -32.53
C HIS A 137 -14.89 5.91 -33.31
N HIS A 138 -15.92 5.20 -33.81
CA HIS A 138 -15.79 4.06 -34.73
C HIS A 138 -15.90 4.45 -36.21
N ARG A 139 -16.19 5.71 -36.52
CA ARG A 139 -15.90 6.31 -37.83
C ARG A 139 -14.55 7.02 -37.79
N VAL A 140 -13.51 6.27 -37.43
CA VAL A 140 -12.19 6.57 -38.00
C VAL A 140 -12.20 5.95 -39.39
N PRO A 141 -11.97 6.73 -40.46
CA PRO A 141 -11.82 6.19 -41.80
C PRO A 141 -10.72 5.12 -41.77
N ASN A 142 -11.03 3.97 -42.36
CA ASN A 142 -10.04 3.00 -42.75
C ASN A 142 -9.28 3.61 -43.95
N GLU A 143 -8.29 4.46 -43.68
CA GLU A 143 -7.33 4.92 -44.68
C GLU A 143 -5.92 4.71 -44.13
N GLU A 144 -5.22 3.78 -44.77
CA GLU A 144 -3.77 3.74 -44.83
C GLU A 144 -3.30 5.07 -45.48
N ASP A 145 -3.01 6.09 -44.68
CA ASP A 145 -2.31 7.29 -45.13
C ASP A 145 -0.84 7.24 -44.69
N PRO A 146 0.13 7.10 -45.60
CA PRO A 146 1.57 7.03 -45.29
C PRO A 146 2.21 8.36 -44.88
N SER A 147 1.45 9.43 -44.62
CA SER A 147 1.99 10.80 -44.52
C SER A 147 2.15 11.38 -43.10
N LEU A 148 1.95 10.60 -42.03
CA LEU A 148 2.16 11.03 -40.65
C LEU A 148 3.53 10.64 -40.06
N ASP A 149 4.56 10.55 -40.91
CA ASP A 149 5.98 10.56 -40.51
C ASP A 149 6.49 12.01 -40.35
N ARG A 150 5.92 12.76 -39.40
CA ARG A 150 6.58 13.96 -38.88
C ARG A 150 6.62 13.91 -37.35
N PRO A 151 7.81 13.74 -36.75
CA PRO A 151 7.96 13.86 -35.31
C PRO A 151 7.55 15.26 -34.87
N PHE A 152 6.69 15.36 -33.85
CA PHE A 152 6.36 16.60 -33.13
C PHE A 152 7.54 17.12 -32.28
N ILE A 153 8.77 16.89 -32.73
CA ILE A 153 10.00 17.15 -31.99
C ILE A 153 11.05 17.64 -32.98
N SER A 154 11.62 18.81 -32.69
CA SER A 154 12.80 19.35 -33.37
C SER A 154 13.97 18.37 -33.27
N GLU A 155 14.68 18.13 -34.38
CA GLU A 155 15.93 17.37 -34.40
C GLU A 155 16.85 17.84 -33.27
N GLY A 156 17.21 16.93 -32.35
CA GLY A 156 18.20 17.18 -31.30
C GLY A 156 17.77 17.01 -29.85
N THR A 157 16.51 16.69 -29.52
CA THR A 157 16.10 16.38 -28.13
C THR A 157 16.14 14.88 -27.85
N THR A 158 16.74 14.50 -26.72
CA THR A 158 16.82 13.11 -26.27
C THR A 158 15.65 12.73 -25.38
N LEU A 159 15.36 11.44 -25.18
CA LEU A 159 14.30 11.02 -24.26
C LEU A 159 14.53 11.53 -22.83
N LYS A 160 15.79 11.65 -22.43
CA LYS A 160 16.17 12.22 -21.13
C LYS A 160 15.71 13.66 -20.99
N ASP A 161 15.81 14.46 -22.05
CA ASP A 161 15.40 15.87 -22.04
C ASP A 161 13.88 15.96 -21.93
N LEU A 162 13.14 15.14 -22.67
CA LEU A 162 11.68 15.10 -22.62
C LEU A 162 11.14 14.68 -21.23
N ILE A 163 11.80 13.70 -20.60
CA ILE A 163 11.46 13.26 -19.23
C ILE A 163 11.84 14.34 -18.22
N TYR A 164 13.01 14.96 -18.36
CA TYR A 164 13.49 16.00 -17.45
C TYR A 164 12.56 17.23 -17.48
N ASP A 165 12.24 17.73 -18.67
CA ASP A 165 11.37 18.89 -18.87
C ASP A 165 9.96 18.66 -18.30
N MET A 166 9.41 17.44 -18.41
CA MET A 166 8.10 17.11 -17.86
C MET A 166 8.09 16.82 -16.35
N THR A 167 9.23 16.45 -15.75
CA THR A 167 9.35 16.25 -14.29
C THR A 167 9.48 17.56 -13.49
N THR A 168 9.74 18.70 -14.14
CA THR A 168 9.78 20.01 -13.46
C THR A 168 8.39 20.49 -13.00
N SER A 169 7.30 19.93 -13.53
CA SER A 169 5.92 20.23 -13.12
C SER A 169 5.44 19.37 -11.94
N GLY A 170 6.26 19.24 -10.90
CA GLY A 170 5.86 19.02 -9.49
C GLY A 170 4.86 17.92 -9.09
N SER A 171 4.42 17.00 -9.96
CA SER A 171 3.25 16.13 -9.71
C SER A 171 3.54 14.62 -9.66
N GLY A 172 4.79 14.18 -9.80
CA GLY A 172 5.19 12.76 -9.72
C GLY A 172 6.32 12.38 -10.68
N SER A 173 6.97 11.24 -10.45
CA SER A 173 7.96 10.68 -11.38
C SER A 173 7.27 9.97 -12.54
N GLY A 174 7.34 10.56 -13.74
CA GLY A 174 6.82 9.94 -14.98
C GLY A 174 6.17 10.96 -15.93
N LEU A 175 5.71 10.49 -17.08
CA LEU A 175 5.00 11.30 -18.07
C LEU A 175 3.56 11.62 -17.61
N PRO A 176 2.93 12.73 -18.06
CA PRO A 176 1.53 13.05 -17.75
C PRO A 176 0.56 11.92 -18.10
N LEU A 177 -0.50 11.71 -17.29
CA LEU A 177 -1.49 10.63 -17.43
C LEU A 177 -2.08 10.48 -18.86
N LEU A 178 -2.23 11.59 -19.60
CA LEU A 178 -2.74 11.58 -20.98
C LEU A 178 -1.73 11.02 -21.99
N VAL A 179 -0.43 11.20 -21.74
CA VAL A 179 0.65 10.63 -22.58
C VAL A 179 0.84 9.15 -22.26
N GLN A 180 0.65 8.75 -21.00
CA GLN A 180 0.87 7.38 -20.52
C GLN A 180 0.07 6.32 -21.30
N ARG A 181 -1.19 6.59 -21.67
CA ARG A 181 -2.12 5.61 -22.30
C ARG A 181 -1.88 5.31 -23.79
N THR A 182 -0.78 5.79 -24.36
CA THR A 182 -0.45 5.59 -25.79
C THR A 182 0.98 5.11 -26.03
N ILE A 183 1.78 4.95 -24.98
CA ILE A 183 3.20 4.62 -25.08
C ILE A 183 3.37 3.20 -25.60
N ALA A 184 2.63 2.23 -25.05
CA ALA A 184 2.75 0.82 -25.41
C ALA A 184 2.44 0.56 -26.89
N ARG A 185 1.59 1.37 -27.54
CA ARG A 185 1.29 1.28 -28.97
C ARG A 185 2.50 1.60 -29.84
N THR A 186 3.34 2.52 -29.38
CA THR A 186 4.53 3.00 -30.10
C THR A 186 5.82 2.25 -29.76
N ILE A 187 5.74 1.25 -28.87
CA ILE A 187 6.88 0.39 -28.51
C ILE A 187 6.84 -0.90 -29.31
N VAL A 188 7.99 -1.23 -29.90
CA VAL A 188 8.24 -2.51 -30.56
C VAL A 188 9.08 -3.39 -29.63
N LEU A 189 8.55 -4.54 -29.22
CA LEU A 189 9.30 -5.54 -28.44
C LEU A 189 10.32 -6.22 -29.34
N GLN A 190 11.54 -6.41 -28.84
CA GLN A 190 12.63 -7.02 -29.59
C GLN A 190 13.04 -8.38 -29.04
N GLU A 191 13.33 -8.45 -27.74
CA GLU A 191 13.95 -9.63 -27.12
C GLU A 191 13.39 -9.83 -25.70
N SER A 192 13.03 -11.07 -25.36
CA SER A 192 12.71 -11.41 -23.96
C SER A 192 14.02 -11.55 -23.18
N ILE A 193 14.21 -10.71 -22.16
CA ILE A 193 15.45 -10.64 -21.38
C ILE A 193 15.36 -11.37 -20.05
N GLY A 194 14.16 -11.69 -19.58
CA GLY A 194 14.00 -12.52 -18.38
C GLY A 194 12.56 -12.62 -17.89
N LYS A 195 12.29 -13.65 -17.10
CA LYS A 195 11.01 -13.79 -16.38
C LYS A 195 11.21 -13.35 -14.93
N GLY A 196 10.45 -12.33 -14.52
CA GLY A 196 10.44 -11.82 -13.16
C GLY A 196 9.61 -12.71 -12.23
N ARG A 197 9.41 -12.25 -10.99
CA ARG A 197 8.45 -12.88 -10.06
C ARG A 197 7.02 -12.78 -10.56
N PHE A 198 6.69 -11.62 -11.13
CA PHE A 198 5.41 -11.29 -11.72
C PHE A 198 5.72 -10.70 -13.10
N GLY A 199 5.21 -11.32 -14.16
CA GLY A 199 5.46 -10.89 -15.53
C GLY A 199 6.82 -11.23 -16.14
N GLU A 200 6.92 -10.93 -17.44
CA GLU A 200 8.09 -11.13 -18.29
C GLU A 200 8.69 -9.78 -18.68
N VAL A 201 10.02 -9.66 -18.65
CA VAL A 201 10.74 -8.45 -19.00
C VAL A 201 11.30 -8.60 -20.41
N TRP A 202 11.04 -7.59 -21.23
CA TRP A 202 11.46 -7.50 -22.62
C TRP A 202 12.36 -6.28 -22.84
N ARG A 203 13.35 -6.40 -23.72
CA ARG A 203 13.95 -5.26 -24.39
C ARG A 203 13.00 -4.80 -25.49
N GLY A 204 12.66 -3.52 -25.47
CA GLY A 204 11.83 -2.88 -26.50
C GLY A 204 12.51 -1.62 -27.03
N LYS A 205 11.97 -1.12 -28.14
CA LYS A 205 12.42 0.12 -28.76
C LYS A 205 11.30 1.14 -28.76
N TRP A 206 11.58 2.32 -28.23
CA TRP A 206 10.65 3.45 -28.17
C TRP A 206 11.31 4.69 -28.76
N ARG A 207 10.78 5.22 -29.87
CA ARG A 207 11.32 6.40 -30.55
C ARG A 207 12.84 6.31 -30.84
N GLY A 208 13.32 5.11 -31.19
CA GLY A 208 14.72 4.85 -31.48
C GLY A 208 15.61 4.55 -30.26
N GLU A 209 15.11 4.74 -29.03
CA GLU A 209 15.84 4.42 -27.79
C GLU A 209 15.43 3.05 -27.22
N GLU A 210 16.37 2.38 -26.56
CA GLU A 210 16.14 1.08 -25.92
C GLU A 210 15.46 1.27 -24.56
N VAL A 211 14.37 0.54 -24.33
CA VAL A 211 13.59 0.54 -23.09
C VAL A 211 13.41 -0.87 -22.57
N ALA A 212 13.26 -1.02 -21.26
CA ALA A 212 12.84 -2.27 -20.65
C ALA A 212 11.32 -2.24 -20.43
N VAL A 213 10.63 -3.31 -20.81
CA VAL A 213 9.18 -3.46 -20.70
C VAL A 213 8.87 -4.69 -19.87
N LYS A 214 8.35 -4.50 -18.66
CA LYS A 214 7.83 -5.59 -17.82
C LYS A 214 6.34 -5.77 -18.12
N ILE A 215 5.98 -6.93 -18.64
CA ILE A 215 4.64 -7.27 -19.11
C ILE A 215 4.00 -8.25 -18.14
N PHE A 216 2.83 -7.88 -17.62
CA PHE A 216 2.02 -8.67 -16.71
C PHE A 216 0.77 -9.17 -17.41
N SER A 217 0.30 -10.35 -17.01
CA SER A 217 -1.02 -10.82 -17.39
C SER A 217 -2.11 -10.07 -16.62
N SER A 218 -3.35 -10.08 -17.12
CA SER A 218 -4.51 -9.52 -16.41
C SER A 218 -4.75 -10.15 -15.03
N ARG A 219 -4.26 -11.38 -14.79
CA ARG A 219 -4.33 -12.06 -13.49
C ARG A 219 -3.40 -11.44 -12.44
N GLU A 220 -2.38 -10.70 -12.88
CA GLU A 220 -1.34 -10.08 -12.05
C GLU A 220 -1.56 -8.57 -11.89
N GLU A 221 -2.76 -8.06 -12.20
CA GLU A 221 -3.10 -6.63 -12.12
C GLU A 221 -2.75 -5.99 -10.78
N ARG A 222 -2.97 -6.68 -9.67
CA ARG A 222 -2.62 -6.17 -8.33
C ARG A 222 -1.11 -5.95 -8.17
N SER A 223 -0.29 -6.84 -8.72
CA SER A 223 1.18 -6.73 -8.67
C SER A 223 1.65 -5.60 -9.59
N TRP A 224 1.11 -5.50 -10.81
CA TRP A 224 1.38 -4.41 -11.74
C TRP A 224 1.00 -3.05 -11.13
N PHE A 225 -0.20 -2.93 -10.57
CA PHE A 225 -0.72 -1.71 -9.98
C PHE A 225 0.15 -1.28 -8.79
N ARG A 226 0.50 -2.22 -7.91
CA ARG A 226 1.37 -1.92 -6.77
C ARG A 226 2.74 -1.42 -7.21
N GLU A 227 3.36 -2.08 -8.17
CA GLU A 227 4.68 -1.67 -8.66
C GLU A 227 4.61 -0.32 -9.39
N ALA A 228 3.59 -0.08 -10.20
CA ALA A 228 3.32 1.22 -10.83
C ALA A 228 3.14 2.33 -9.79
N GLU A 229 2.33 2.09 -8.75
CA GLU A 229 2.07 3.03 -7.66
C GLU A 229 3.36 3.42 -6.93
N ILE A 230 4.21 2.42 -6.62
CA ILE A 230 5.49 2.70 -5.97
C ILE A 230 6.37 3.54 -6.89
N TYR A 231 6.55 3.17 -8.16
CA TYR A 231 7.40 3.92 -9.10
C TYR A 231 6.93 5.36 -9.38
N GLN A 232 5.63 5.63 -9.22
CA GLN A 232 5.05 6.97 -9.38
C GLN A 232 5.13 7.82 -8.10
N THR A 233 5.70 7.30 -7.01
CA THR A 233 5.86 8.05 -5.75
C THR A 233 6.64 9.35 -5.98
N VAL A 234 6.10 10.44 -5.46
CA VAL A 234 6.70 11.78 -5.54
C VAL A 234 8.15 11.77 -5.05
N MET A 235 9.03 12.46 -5.79
CA MET A 235 10.47 12.56 -5.50
C MET A 235 11.21 11.20 -5.41
N LEU A 236 10.66 10.12 -5.97
CA LEU A 236 11.34 8.82 -6.01
C LEU A 236 12.54 8.80 -6.96
N ARG A 237 12.46 9.53 -8.09
CA ARG A 237 13.50 9.54 -9.13
C ARG A 237 14.86 9.92 -8.53
N HIS A 238 15.84 9.05 -8.71
CA HIS A 238 17.20 9.20 -8.20
C HIS A 238 18.14 8.42 -9.11
N GLU A 239 19.39 8.85 -9.25
CA GLU A 239 20.34 8.18 -10.15
C GLU A 239 20.53 6.70 -9.84
N ASN A 240 20.45 6.28 -8.58
CA ASN A 240 20.59 4.87 -8.18
C ASN A 240 19.25 4.15 -7.96
N ILE A 241 18.15 4.66 -8.52
CA ILE A 241 16.85 3.97 -8.62
C ILE A 241 16.49 3.85 -10.11
N LEU A 242 15.95 2.71 -10.53
CA LEU A 242 15.59 2.48 -11.93
C LEU A 242 14.65 3.60 -12.44
N GLY A 243 15.00 4.18 -13.58
CA GLY A 243 14.22 5.24 -14.22
C GLY A 243 12.90 4.70 -14.75
N PHE A 244 11.81 4.95 -14.02
CA PHE A 244 10.45 4.68 -14.50
C PHE A 244 10.06 5.69 -15.58
N ILE A 245 9.41 5.20 -16.62
CA ILE A 245 8.91 6.01 -17.75
C ILE A 245 7.39 6.07 -17.70
N ALA A 246 6.72 4.92 -17.72
CA ALA A 246 5.26 4.85 -17.78
C ALA A 246 4.70 3.49 -17.37
N ALA A 247 3.41 3.48 -17.01
CA ALA A 247 2.57 2.30 -16.91
C ALA A 247 1.46 2.43 -17.96
N ASP A 248 1.21 1.39 -18.74
CA ASP A 248 0.25 1.42 -19.86
C ASP A 248 -0.36 0.03 -20.09
N ASN A 249 -1.44 -0.05 -20.87
CA ASN A 249 -2.11 -1.29 -21.22
C ASN A 249 -2.07 -1.48 -22.74
N LYS A 250 -1.75 -2.69 -23.19
CA LYS A 250 -1.76 -3.06 -24.61
C LYS A 250 -2.74 -4.21 -24.83
N ASP A 251 -3.75 -3.96 -25.64
CA ASP A 251 -4.64 -4.99 -26.15
C ASP A 251 -4.11 -5.50 -27.49
N ASN A 252 -3.94 -6.80 -27.63
CA ASN A 252 -3.51 -7.44 -28.87
C ASN A 252 -4.68 -8.09 -29.64
N GLY A 253 -5.93 -7.81 -29.24
CA GLY A 253 -7.15 -8.36 -29.83
C GLY A 253 -7.61 -9.68 -29.21
N THR A 254 -6.80 -10.29 -28.34
CA THR A 254 -7.10 -11.59 -27.71
C THR A 254 -7.00 -11.55 -26.19
N TRP A 255 -6.04 -10.81 -25.63
CA TRP A 255 -5.95 -10.54 -24.20
C TRP A 255 -5.26 -9.21 -23.95
N THR A 256 -5.57 -8.60 -22.80
CA THR A 256 -4.92 -7.38 -22.33
C THR A 256 -3.61 -7.69 -21.62
N GLN A 257 -2.56 -6.98 -22.01
CA GLN A 257 -1.26 -6.96 -21.34
C GLN A 257 -1.11 -5.66 -20.55
N LEU A 258 -0.63 -5.75 -19.32
CA LEU A 258 -0.33 -4.58 -18.48
C LEU A 258 1.18 -4.35 -18.50
N TRP A 259 1.63 -3.17 -18.89
CA TRP A 259 3.02 -2.85 -19.16
C TRP A 259 3.56 -1.87 -18.11
N LEU A 260 4.79 -2.11 -17.66
CA LEU A 260 5.63 -1.11 -16.99
C LEU A 260 6.85 -0.87 -17.86
N VAL A 261 7.09 0.38 -18.22
CA VAL A 261 8.17 0.82 -19.10
C VAL A 261 9.21 1.57 -18.27
N SER A 262 10.48 1.19 -18.41
CA SER A 262 11.61 1.80 -17.71
C SER A 262 12.84 1.94 -18.62
N ASP A 263 13.86 2.64 -18.12
CA ASP A 263 15.18 2.66 -18.75
C ASP A 263 15.72 1.23 -18.96
N TYR A 264 16.35 0.99 -20.11
CA TYR A 264 17.10 -0.24 -20.37
C TYR A 264 18.57 -0.09 -19.92
N HIS A 265 19.11 -1.13 -19.31
CA HIS A 265 20.52 -1.18 -18.90
C HIS A 265 21.19 -2.43 -19.46
N GLU A 266 22.10 -2.23 -20.43
CA GLU A 266 22.70 -3.30 -21.24
C GLU A 266 23.51 -4.34 -20.45
N HIS A 267 24.08 -3.94 -19.30
CA HIS A 267 24.81 -4.86 -18.43
C HIS A 267 23.89 -5.78 -17.62
N GLY A 268 22.57 -5.55 -17.66
CA GLY A 268 21.59 -6.34 -16.94
C GLY A 268 21.74 -6.22 -15.42
N SER A 269 21.45 -7.31 -14.72
CA SER A 269 21.52 -7.34 -13.27
C SER A 269 22.96 -7.40 -12.75
N LEU A 270 23.17 -6.96 -11.52
CA LEU A 270 24.44 -7.10 -10.80
C LEU A 270 24.81 -8.58 -10.66
N PHE A 271 23.82 -9.46 -10.50
CA PHE A 271 24.02 -10.92 -10.58
C PHE A 271 24.69 -11.31 -11.91
N ASP A 272 24.14 -10.90 -13.06
CA ASP A 272 24.71 -11.25 -14.37
C ASP A 272 26.07 -10.59 -14.60
N TYR A 273 26.27 -9.38 -14.08
CA TYR A 273 27.52 -8.65 -14.19
C TYR A 273 28.65 -9.34 -13.42
N LEU A 274 28.39 -9.75 -12.18
CA LEU A 274 29.39 -10.40 -11.31
C LEU A 274 29.72 -11.84 -11.75
N ASN A 275 28.80 -12.52 -12.43
CA ASN A 275 29.08 -13.80 -13.10
C ASN A 275 30.02 -13.62 -14.30
N ARG A 276 29.86 -12.54 -15.06
CA ARG A 276 30.63 -12.29 -16.28
C ARG A 276 32.00 -11.66 -16.03
N TYR A 277 32.10 -10.80 -15.02
CA TYR A 277 33.26 -9.95 -14.82
C TYR A 277 33.84 -10.07 -13.41
N THR A 278 35.14 -9.79 -13.32
CA THR A 278 35.78 -9.37 -12.07
C THR A 278 35.83 -7.85 -12.02
N VAL A 279 35.95 -7.27 -10.83
CA VAL A 279 36.03 -5.83 -10.64
C VAL A 279 37.35 -5.43 -9.97
N THR A 280 37.81 -4.22 -10.23
CA THR A 280 38.90 -3.60 -9.48
C THR A 280 38.41 -3.14 -8.10
N VAL A 281 39.31 -2.63 -7.26
CA VAL A 281 38.94 -1.96 -6.00
C VAL A 281 38.00 -0.78 -6.27
N GLU A 282 38.31 0.03 -7.28
CA GLU A 282 37.44 1.13 -7.72
C GLU A 282 36.06 0.63 -8.16
N GLY A 283 36.02 -0.38 -9.02
CA GLY A 283 34.75 -0.95 -9.49
C GLY A 283 33.89 -1.48 -8.33
N MET A 284 34.51 -2.18 -7.37
CA MET A 284 33.82 -2.64 -6.16
C MET A 284 33.21 -1.47 -5.37
N ILE A 285 33.99 -0.41 -5.12
CA ILE A 285 33.53 0.77 -4.37
C ILE A 285 32.39 1.46 -5.12
N LYS A 286 32.50 1.64 -6.45
CA LYS A 286 31.45 2.24 -7.27
C LYS A 286 30.14 1.46 -7.19
N LEU A 287 30.18 0.13 -7.36
CA LEU A 287 28.99 -0.72 -7.28
C LEU A 287 28.36 -0.69 -5.87
N ALA A 288 29.16 -0.81 -4.82
CA ALA A 288 28.68 -0.79 -3.44
C ALA A 288 28.11 0.58 -3.02
N LEU A 289 28.81 1.67 -3.35
CA LEU A 289 28.43 3.03 -2.98
C LEU A 289 27.17 3.51 -3.71
N SER A 290 27.06 3.22 -5.01
CA SER A 290 25.84 3.52 -5.78
C SER A 290 24.64 2.72 -5.26
N THR A 291 24.81 1.43 -4.94
CA THR A 291 23.77 0.62 -4.30
C THR A 291 23.33 1.19 -2.96
N ALA A 292 24.28 1.52 -2.07
CA ALA A 292 23.99 2.14 -0.78
C ALA A 292 23.30 3.50 -0.93
N SER A 293 23.67 4.27 -1.96
CA SER A 293 23.06 5.58 -2.24
C SER A 293 21.60 5.46 -2.68
N GLY A 294 21.29 4.47 -3.53
CA GLY A 294 19.91 4.16 -3.92
C GLY A 294 19.08 3.71 -2.71
N LEU A 295 19.62 2.79 -1.90
CA LEU A 295 18.89 2.30 -0.73
C LEU A 295 18.69 3.40 0.33
N ALA A 296 19.69 4.26 0.53
CA ALA A 296 19.57 5.42 1.41
C ALA A 296 18.47 6.38 0.94
N HIS A 297 18.36 6.61 -0.37
CA HIS A 297 17.28 7.42 -0.94
C HIS A 297 15.90 6.79 -0.74
N LEU A 298 15.76 5.48 -0.95
CA LEU A 298 14.50 4.77 -0.66
C LEU A 298 14.10 4.93 0.81
N HIS A 299 15.03 4.67 1.73
CA HIS A 299 14.83 4.70 3.18
C HIS A 299 14.60 6.09 3.77
N MET A 300 14.96 7.14 3.04
CA MET A 300 14.85 8.52 3.48
C MET A 300 13.44 9.07 3.23
N GLU A 301 12.83 9.61 4.27
CA GLU A 301 11.66 10.47 4.15
C GLU A 301 12.11 11.88 3.74
N ILE A 302 11.40 12.48 2.79
CA ILE A 302 11.59 13.88 2.38
C ILE A 302 10.33 14.64 2.79
N VAL A 303 10.47 15.59 3.70
CA VAL A 303 9.36 16.42 4.18
C VAL A 303 9.11 17.60 3.23
N GLY A 304 7.85 18.04 3.13
CA GLY A 304 7.44 19.19 2.31
C GLY A 304 6.14 18.94 1.55
N THR A 305 5.66 19.95 0.80
CA THR A 305 4.41 19.88 0.02
C THR A 305 4.43 18.75 -1.02
N GLN A 306 5.60 18.46 -1.58
CA GLN A 306 5.87 17.32 -2.46
C GLN A 306 6.79 16.32 -1.76
N GLY A 307 6.37 15.89 -0.57
CA GLY A 307 7.15 14.98 0.26
C GLY A 307 7.26 13.58 -0.34
N LYS A 308 8.32 12.86 0.03
CA LYS A 308 8.52 11.45 -0.30
C LYS A 308 8.39 10.64 0.99
N PRO A 309 7.48 9.64 1.06
CA PRO A 309 7.46 8.72 2.19
C PRO A 309 8.74 7.88 2.24
N ALA A 310 9.12 7.42 3.44
CA ALA A 310 10.17 6.43 3.54
C ALA A 310 9.68 5.10 2.91
N ILE A 311 10.56 4.41 2.18
CA ILE A 311 10.26 3.19 1.45
C ILE A 311 11.24 2.08 1.86
N ALA A 312 10.74 0.90 2.17
CA ALA A 312 11.55 -0.30 2.36
C ALA A 312 11.30 -1.29 1.21
N HIS A 313 12.36 -1.91 0.70
CA HIS A 313 12.37 -2.69 -0.55
C HIS A 313 11.81 -4.11 -0.38
N ARG A 314 12.16 -4.80 0.71
CA ARG A 314 11.72 -6.17 1.08
C ARG A 314 12.16 -7.33 0.18
N ASP A 315 12.68 -7.08 -1.02
CA ASP A 315 13.31 -8.11 -1.88
C ASP A 315 14.66 -7.69 -2.48
N LEU A 316 15.51 -7.05 -1.67
CA LEU A 316 16.81 -6.61 -2.14
C LEU A 316 17.76 -7.80 -2.36
N LYS A 317 18.32 -7.92 -3.57
CA LYS A 317 19.24 -8.98 -3.99
C LYS A 317 19.99 -8.55 -5.26
N SER A 318 21.09 -9.22 -5.59
CA SER A 318 21.90 -8.90 -6.77
C SER A 318 21.14 -8.98 -8.10
N LYS A 319 20.09 -9.82 -8.19
CA LYS A 319 19.20 -9.88 -9.37
C LYS A 319 18.26 -8.66 -9.53
N ASN A 320 17.99 -7.94 -8.45
CA ASN A 320 17.10 -6.76 -8.44
C ASN A 320 17.89 -5.44 -8.40
N ILE A 321 19.18 -5.48 -8.69
CA ILE A 321 20.04 -4.32 -8.85
C ILE A 321 20.60 -4.38 -10.27
N LEU A 322 20.51 -3.30 -11.04
CA LEU A 322 21.01 -3.23 -12.41
C LEU A 322 22.32 -2.46 -12.45
N VAL A 323 23.21 -2.83 -13.37
CA VAL A 323 24.48 -2.12 -13.59
C VAL A 323 24.34 -1.22 -14.82
N LYS A 324 24.69 0.04 -14.67
CA LYS A 324 24.67 1.06 -15.74
C LYS A 324 25.98 1.05 -16.51
N LYS A 325 25.95 1.63 -17.71
CA LYS A 325 27.12 1.79 -18.59
C LYS A 325 28.32 2.48 -17.94
N ASN A 326 28.10 3.38 -16.98
CA ASN A 326 29.18 4.06 -16.24
C ASN A 326 29.76 3.24 -15.06
N GLY A 327 29.33 1.98 -14.88
CA GLY A 327 29.78 1.10 -13.80
C GLY A 327 29.13 1.38 -12.43
N THR A 328 28.05 2.17 -12.38
CA THR A 328 27.26 2.39 -11.16
C THR A 328 25.99 1.54 -11.17
N CYS A 329 25.36 1.37 -10.01
CA CYS A 329 24.14 0.59 -9.85
C CYS A 329 22.88 1.45 -9.78
N CYS A 330 21.74 0.86 -10.13
CA CYS A 330 20.42 1.32 -9.70
C CYS A 330 19.56 0.16 -9.20
N ILE A 331 18.72 0.42 -8.19
CA ILE A 331 17.81 -0.58 -7.61
C ILE A 331 16.53 -0.66 -8.45
N ALA A 332 16.06 -1.89 -8.70
CA ALA A 332 14.90 -2.21 -9.52
C ALA A 332 13.93 -3.17 -8.77
N ASP A 333 12.78 -3.47 -9.39
CA ASP A 333 11.78 -4.43 -8.88
C ASP A 333 11.19 -4.04 -7.51
N LEU A 334 10.55 -2.87 -7.47
CA LEU A 334 9.94 -2.30 -6.27
C LEU A 334 8.54 -2.85 -5.97
N GLY A 335 8.11 -3.93 -6.63
CA GLY A 335 6.73 -4.45 -6.53
C GLY A 335 6.34 -5.01 -5.16
N LEU A 336 7.31 -5.29 -4.27
CA LEU A 336 7.07 -5.69 -2.87
C LEU A 336 7.33 -4.59 -1.85
N ALA A 337 7.71 -3.40 -2.31
CA ALA A 337 8.08 -2.32 -1.43
C ALA A 337 6.88 -1.86 -0.57
N VAL A 338 7.19 -1.26 0.57
CA VAL A 338 6.22 -0.68 1.50
C VAL A 338 6.59 0.77 1.80
N ARG A 339 5.59 1.63 1.89
CA ARG A 339 5.68 3.05 2.24
C ARG A 339 5.26 3.26 3.69
N HIS A 340 5.95 4.14 4.37
CA HIS A 340 5.59 4.62 5.71
C HIS A 340 4.79 5.91 5.60
N ASP A 341 3.66 5.96 6.28
CA ASP A 341 2.99 7.22 6.61
C ASP A 341 3.44 7.65 8.01
N SER A 342 4.35 8.61 8.07
CA SER A 342 4.93 9.13 9.31
C SER A 342 3.92 9.88 10.17
N ALA A 343 2.83 10.39 9.59
CA ALA A 343 1.81 11.14 10.34
C ALA A 343 0.92 10.22 11.18
N THR A 344 0.63 9.02 10.68
CA THR A 344 -0.21 8.02 11.36
C THR A 344 0.58 6.87 11.96
N ASP A 345 1.89 6.83 11.72
CA ASP A 345 2.79 5.68 11.98
C ASP A 345 2.23 4.36 11.43
N THR A 346 1.65 4.43 10.22
CA THR A 346 1.10 3.27 9.53
C THR A 346 1.93 2.91 8.30
N ILE A 347 1.76 1.67 7.85
CA ILE A 347 2.50 1.12 6.73
C ILE A 347 1.47 0.54 5.76
N ASP A 348 1.65 0.82 4.47
CA ASP A 348 0.70 0.42 3.41
C ASP A 348 0.84 -1.06 2.99
N ILE A 349 0.84 -1.98 3.96
CA ILE A 349 1.13 -3.40 3.75
C ILE A 349 -0.15 -4.21 3.46
N ALA A 350 -0.07 -5.11 2.48
CA ALA A 350 -0.96 -6.27 2.38
C ALA A 350 -0.65 -7.31 3.50
N PRO A 351 -1.62 -8.13 3.94
CA PRO A 351 -1.51 -9.00 5.12
C PRO A 351 -0.40 -10.07 5.12
N ASN A 352 0.38 -10.23 4.04
CA ASN A 352 1.45 -11.23 3.95
C ASN A 352 2.82 -10.71 4.41
N HIS A 353 3.36 -11.35 5.44
CA HIS A 353 4.57 -10.92 6.13
C HIS A 353 5.87 -11.49 5.55
N ARG A 354 5.89 -12.79 5.24
CA ARG A 354 7.04 -13.49 4.63
C ARG A 354 6.99 -13.41 3.10
N VAL A 355 7.42 -12.27 2.56
CA VAL A 355 7.63 -12.06 1.12
C VAL A 355 9.11 -11.78 0.83
N GLY A 356 9.51 -12.02 -0.41
CA GLY A 356 10.88 -11.79 -0.88
C GLY A 356 11.63 -13.10 -1.09
N THR A 357 12.90 -12.99 -1.44
CA THR A 357 13.77 -14.12 -1.77
C THR A 357 14.32 -14.75 -0.50
N LYS A 358 13.96 -16.01 -0.24
CA LYS A 358 14.25 -16.74 1.01
C LYS A 358 15.73 -16.68 1.42
N ARG A 359 16.64 -16.85 0.45
CA ARG A 359 18.10 -16.77 0.65
C ARG A 359 18.60 -15.45 1.26
N TYR A 360 17.89 -14.35 1.00
CA TYR A 360 18.26 -12.99 1.44
C TYR A 360 17.44 -12.50 2.63
N MET A 361 16.49 -13.30 3.14
CA MET A 361 15.67 -12.92 4.29
C MET A 361 16.52 -12.75 5.54
N ALA A 362 16.28 -11.66 6.27
CA ALA A 362 16.90 -11.40 7.56
C ALA A 362 16.44 -12.42 8.62
N PRO A 363 17.24 -12.66 9.68
CA PRO A 363 16.91 -13.62 10.73
C PRO A 363 15.50 -13.46 11.29
N GLU A 364 15.10 -12.22 11.59
CA GLU A 364 13.78 -11.87 12.13
C GLU A 364 12.62 -12.10 11.15
N VAL A 365 12.91 -12.18 9.85
CA VAL A 365 11.91 -12.53 8.81
C VAL A 365 11.80 -14.05 8.69
N LEU A 366 12.90 -14.78 8.86
CA LEU A 366 12.95 -16.24 8.78
C LEU A 366 12.28 -16.92 9.98
N ASP A 367 12.51 -16.41 11.19
CA ASP A 367 11.92 -16.92 12.43
C ASP A 367 10.59 -16.25 12.81
N ASP A 368 10.10 -15.33 11.97
CA ASP A 368 8.83 -14.63 12.12
C ASP A 368 8.75 -13.69 13.34
N SER A 369 9.89 -13.32 13.93
CA SER A 369 9.95 -12.39 15.06
C SER A 369 9.91 -10.90 14.68
N ILE A 370 9.89 -10.58 13.38
CA ILE A 370 9.87 -9.20 12.89
C ILE A 370 8.62 -8.44 13.36
N ASN A 371 8.81 -7.28 13.99
CA ASN A 371 7.70 -6.38 14.30
C ASN A 371 7.25 -5.62 13.05
N MET A 372 6.21 -6.12 12.40
CA MET A 372 5.64 -5.54 11.18
C MET A 372 4.92 -4.22 11.38
N LYS A 373 4.54 -3.86 12.61
CA LYS A 373 3.93 -2.55 12.87
C LYS A 373 4.96 -1.43 12.87
N HIS A 374 6.24 -1.78 13.00
CA HIS A 374 7.32 -0.82 13.10
C HIS A 374 8.11 -0.77 11.79
N PHE A 375 7.98 0.34 11.06
CA PHE A 375 8.54 0.47 9.72
C PHE A 375 10.06 0.27 9.67
N GLU A 376 10.77 0.71 10.70
CA GLU A 376 12.23 0.57 10.79
C GLU A 376 12.68 -0.91 10.75
N SER A 377 11.82 -1.86 11.15
CA SER A 377 12.09 -3.29 11.04
C SER A 377 12.33 -3.70 9.58
N PHE A 378 11.56 -3.15 8.63
CA PHE A 378 11.73 -3.44 7.21
C PHE A 378 13.02 -2.83 6.67
N LYS A 379 13.34 -1.58 7.07
CA LYS A 379 14.61 -0.94 6.71
C LYS A 379 15.81 -1.76 7.19
N ARG A 380 15.78 -2.25 8.43
CA ARG A 380 16.83 -3.10 9.01
C ARG A 380 16.97 -4.43 8.25
N ALA A 381 15.87 -5.01 7.80
CA ALA A 381 15.90 -6.23 6.98
C ALA A 381 16.56 -5.97 5.60
N ASP A 382 16.28 -4.84 4.95
CA ASP A 382 16.96 -4.46 3.70
C ASP A 382 18.48 -4.31 3.88
N ILE A 383 18.94 -3.77 5.02
CA ILE A 383 20.37 -3.63 5.32
C ILE A 383 21.05 -4.99 5.40
N TYR A 384 20.40 -5.96 6.05
CA TYR A 384 20.93 -7.33 6.10
C TYR A 384 21.13 -7.90 4.69
N ALA A 385 20.12 -7.76 3.82
CA ALA A 385 20.18 -8.21 2.44
C ALA A 385 21.26 -7.47 1.63
N MET A 386 21.42 -6.15 1.83
CA MET A 386 22.49 -5.36 1.20
C MET A 386 23.88 -5.85 1.62
N GLY A 387 24.06 -6.22 2.90
CA GLY A 387 25.31 -6.83 3.37
C GLY A 387 25.66 -8.12 2.62
N LEU A 388 24.66 -8.95 2.29
CA LEU A 388 24.86 -10.15 1.47
C LEU A 388 25.28 -9.79 0.03
N VAL A 389 24.65 -8.78 -0.57
CA VAL A 389 25.04 -8.28 -1.90
C VAL A 389 26.48 -7.74 -1.89
N PHE A 390 26.89 -7.03 -0.85
CA PHE A 390 28.27 -6.54 -0.73
C PHE A 390 29.29 -7.66 -0.68
N TRP A 391 28.95 -8.79 -0.06
CA TRP A 391 29.79 -9.99 -0.07
C TRP A 391 29.93 -10.55 -1.49
N GLU A 392 28.84 -10.60 -2.27
CA GLU A 392 28.88 -11.03 -3.68
C GLU A 392 29.83 -10.13 -4.50
N ILE A 393 29.76 -8.80 -4.32
CA ILE A 393 30.63 -7.85 -5.03
C ILE A 393 32.10 -8.05 -4.61
N ALA A 394 32.38 -8.13 -3.30
CA ALA A 394 33.75 -8.20 -2.79
C ALA A 394 34.51 -9.46 -3.22
N ARG A 395 33.81 -10.59 -3.38
CA ARG A 395 34.41 -11.83 -3.94
C ARG A 395 35.01 -11.63 -5.32
N ARG A 396 34.35 -10.79 -6.13
CA ARG A 396 34.76 -10.50 -7.50
C ARG A 396 35.80 -9.39 -7.58
N CYS A 397 36.21 -8.80 -6.46
CA CYS A 397 37.31 -7.84 -6.41
C CYS A 397 38.65 -8.56 -6.65
N SER A 398 39.25 -8.30 -7.80
CA SER A 398 40.52 -8.87 -8.24
C SER A 398 41.67 -7.93 -7.93
N ILE A 399 42.61 -8.40 -7.11
CA ILE A 399 43.81 -7.66 -6.70
C ILE A 399 45.01 -8.54 -7.03
N GLY A 400 45.89 -8.08 -7.93
CA GLY A 400 47.00 -8.90 -8.41
C GLY A 400 46.56 -10.19 -9.11
N GLY A 401 45.38 -10.18 -9.76
CA GLY A 401 44.79 -11.36 -10.40
C GLY A 401 44.05 -12.32 -9.46
N ILE A 402 44.16 -12.14 -8.14
CA ILE A 402 43.55 -13.02 -7.14
C ILE A 402 42.13 -12.55 -6.81
N HIS A 403 41.16 -13.44 -7.00
CA HIS A 403 39.74 -13.25 -6.69
C HIS A 403 39.05 -14.59 -6.43
N GLU A 404 37.83 -14.58 -5.88
CA GLU A 404 37.01 -15.79 -5.79
C GLU A 404 36.00 -15.86 -6.92
N ASP A 405 35.60 -17.09 -7.31
CA ASP A 405 34.48 -17.30 -8.22
C ASP A 405 33.17 -16.71 -7.68
N TYR A 406 32.32 -16.29 -8.61
CA TYR A 406 30.98 -15.82 -8.27
C TYR A 406 30.21 -16.95 -7.57
N GLN A 407 29.57 -16.60 -6.45
CA GLN A 407 28.69 -17.47 -5.71
C GLN A 407 27.57 -16.64 -5.10
N LEU A 408 26.39 -17.25 -4.97
CA LEU A 408 25.31 -16.67 -4.16
C LEU A 408 25.67 -16.77 -2.66
N PRO A 409 25.16 -15.88 -1.80
CA PRO A 409 25.36 -16.02 -0.36
C PRO A 409 24.80 -17.35 0.13
N TYR A 410 25.50 -18.01 1.05
CA TYR A 410 25.14 -19.34 1.58
C TYR A 410 25.18 -20.49 0.54
N TYR A 411 25.86 -20.33 -0.61
CA TYR A 411 26.00 -21.40 -1.61
C TYR A 411 26.57 -22.71 -1.05
N ASP A 412 27.39 -22.61 0.00
CA ASP A 412 28.10 -23.68 0.69
C ASP A 412 27.28 -24.33 1.82
N LEU A 413 26.10 -23.80 2.13
CA LEU A 413 25.30 -24.20 3.29
C LEU A 413 23.86 -24.60 2.96
N VAL A 414 23.31 -24.17 1.81
CA VAL A 414 21.92 -24.45 1.41
C VAL A 414 21.80 -24.73 -0.09
N PRO A 415 20.79 -25.49 -0.54
CA PRO A 415 20.56 -25.78 -1.97
C PRO A 415 20.21 -24.52 -2.77
N SER A 416 20.20 -24.60 -4.11
CA SER A 416 20.03 -23.44 -5.00
C SER A 416 18.75 -22.63 -4.75
N ASP A 417 17.60 -23.29 -4.57
CA ASP A 417 16.33 -22.68 -4.14
C ASP A 417 15.96 -23.18 -2.72
N PRO A 418 16.52 -22.56 -1.68
CA PRO A 418 16.37 -23.05 -0.32
C PRO A 418 14.98 -22.70 0.22
N SER A 419 14.37 -23.61 0.96
CA SER A 419 13.16 -23.37 1.74
C SER A 419 13.42 -22.37 2.89
N VAL A 420 12.34 -21.82 3.45
CA VAL A 420 12.43 -20.94 4.63
C VAL A 420 13.05 -21.69 5.82
N GLU A 421 12.73 -22.97 5.98
CA GLU A 421 13.21 -23.79 7.09
C GLU A 421 14.71 -24.07 7.01
N GLU A 422 15.25 -24.37 5.82
CA GLU A 422 16.69 -24.53 5.61
C GLU A 422 17.45 -23.24 5.92
N MET A 423 16.95 -22.10 5.44
CA MET A 423 17.53 -20.79 5.75
C MET A 423 17.46 -20.48 7.24
N ARG A 424 16.34 -20.77 7.91
CA ARG A 424 16.15 -20.55 9.35
C ARG A 424 17.14 -21.37 10.18
N LYS A 425 17.36 -22.64 9.84
CA LYS A 425 18.37 -23.50 10.50
C LYS A 425 19.77 -22.90 10.42
N VAL A 426 20.20 -22.48 9.23
CA VAL A 426 21.55 -21.93 9.02
C VAL A 426 21.70 -20.55 9.68
N VAL A 427 20.75 -19.63 9.45
CA VAL A 427 20.88 -18.22 9.77
C VAL A 427 20.46 -17.89 11.21
N CYS A 428 19.43 -18.56 11.74
CA CYS A 428 18.85 -18.26 13.05
C CYS A 428 19.37 -19.21 14.14
N GLU A 429 19.40 -20.52 13.87
CA GLU A 429 19.81 -21.54 14.84
C GLU A 429 21.33 -21.67 14.92
N GLN A 430 21.98 -21.99 13.80
CA GLN A 430 23.45 -22.11 13.73
C GLN A 430 24.16 -20.75 13.69
N LYS A 431 23.41 -19.67 13.40
CA LYS A 431 23.89 -18.28 13.35
C LYS A 431 25.06 -18.08 12.38
N LEU A 432 25.11 -18.88 11.31
CA LEU A 432 26.14 -18.77 10.29
C LEU A 432 25.88 -17.60 9.35
N ARG A 433 26.95 -17.08 8.76
CA ARG A 433 26.97 -16.01 7.76
C ARG A 433 27.95 -16.40 6.65
N PRO A 434 27.88 -15.78 5.45
CA PRO A 434 28.84 -16.06 4.39
C PRO A 434 30.28 -15.82 4.88
N ASN A 435 31.17 -16.76 4.58
CA ASN A 435 32.55 -16.71 5.04
C ASN A 435 33.29 -15.49 4.46
N ILE A 436 34.06 -14.80 5.30
CA ILE A 436 34.91 -13.67 4.88
C ILE A 436 36.33 -14.21 4.66
N PRO A 437 36.83 -14.29 3.42
CA PRO A 437 38.17 -14.80 3.14
C PRO A 437 39.27 -14.03 3.88
N ASN A 438 40.23 -14.75 4.46
CA ASN A 438 41.34 -14.14 5.20
C ASN A 438 42.14 -13.13 4.37
N ARG A 439 42.26 -13.36 3.04
CA ARG A 439 42.94 -12.43 2.12
C ARG A 439 42.32 -11.03 2.10
N TRP A 440 41.05 -10.85 2.46
CA TRP A 440 40.42 -9.53 2.49
C TRP A 440 41.04 -8.61 3.56
N GLN A 441 41.78 -9.17 4.54
CA GLN A 441 42.51 -8.37 5.53
C GLN A 441 43.74 -7.66 4.96
N SER A 442 44.27 -8.10 3.80
CA SER A 442 45.48 -7.52 3.21
C SER A 442 45.23 -6.29 2.33
N CYS A 443 43.96 -5.89 2.15
CA CYS A 443 43.57 -4.71 1.38
C CYS A 443 42.60 -3.86 2.20
N GLU A 444 42.88 -2.56 2.31
CA GLU A 444 42.08 -1.67 3.15
C GLU A 444 40.62 -1.59 2.69
N ALA A 445 40.38 -1.44 1.39
CA ALA A 445 39.02 -1.39 0.85
C ALA A 445 38.21 -2.66 1.16
N LEU A 446 38.83 -3.85 1.02
CA LEU A 446 38.18 -5.12 1.36
C LEU A 446 37.99 -5.28 2.87
N ARG A 447 38.91 -4.76 3.70
CA ARG A 447 38.78 -4.75 5.16
C ARG A 447 37.60 -3.88 5.62
N VAL A 448 37.44 -2.70 5.01
CA VAL A 448 36.28 -1.82 5.23
C VAL A 448 34.99 -2.49 4.79
N MET A 449 34.95 -3.07 3.60
CA MET A 449 33.79 -3.83 3.10
C MET A 449 33.41 -4.98 4.04
N ALA A 450 34.40 -5.77 4.49
CA ALA A 450 34.19 -6.87 5.43
C ALA A 450 33.62 -6.38 6.78
N LYS A 451 34.07 -5.23 7.27
CA LYS A 451 33.52 -4.61 8.49
C LYS A 451 32.07 -4.19 8.30
N ILE A 452 31.74 -3.54 7.19
CA ILE A 452 30.36 -3.15 6.85
C ILE A 452 29.47 -4.39 6.80
N MET A 453 29.89 -5.49 6.14
CA MET A 453 29.13 -6.74 6.08
C MET A 453 28.80 -7.29 7.47
N ARG A 454 29.80 -7.41 8.35
CA ARG A 454 29.59 -7.88 9.73
C ARG A 454 28.57 -7.02 10.47
N GLU A 455 28.64 -5.70 10.31
CA GLU A 455 27.71 -4.76 10.94
C GLU A 455 26.32 -4.73 10.26
N CYS A 456 26.18 -5.25 9.05
CA CYS A 456 24.87 -5.49 8.41
C CYS A 456 24.25 -6.81 8.83
N TRP A 457 25.05 -7.80 9.23
CA TRP A 457 24.62 -9.19 9.47
C TRP A 457 24.25 -9.52 10.91
N TYR A 458 24.25 -8.53 11.82
CA TYR A 458 23.79 -8.73 13.19
C TYR A 458 22.39 -9.34 13.22
N ALA A 459 22.21 -10.31 14.12
CA ALA A 459 20.90 -10.92 14.36
C ALA A 459 19.89 -9.87 14.85
N ASN A 460 20.31 -9.01 15.78
CA ASN A 460 19.50 -7.86 16.21
C ASN A 460 19.53 -6.78 15.13
N GLY A 461 18.40 -6.57 14.44
CA GLY A 461 18.26 -5.53 13.43
C GLY A 461 18.57 -4.12 13.93
N ALA A 462 18.32 -3.81 15.21
CA ALA A 462 18.59 -2.49 15.78
C ALA A 462 20.08 -2.15 15.88
N ALA A 463 20.96 -3.15 15.87
CA ALA A 463 22.41 -2.98 15.89
C ALA A 463 23.01 -2.80 14.49
N ARG A 464 22.20 -2.96 13.42
CA ARG A 464 22.69 -2.84 12.05
C ARG A 464 22.96 -1.39 11.67
N LEU A 465 23.91 -1.19 10.76
CA LEU A 465 24.15 0.12 10.15
C LEU A 465 22.90 0.61 9.42
N THR A 466 22.79 1.93 9.23
CA THR A 466 21.80 2.49 8.29
C THR A 466 22.42 2.64 6.89
N ALA A 467 21.59 2.63 5.85
CA ALA A 467 22.06 2.84 4.48
C ALA A 467 22.81 4.18 4.33
N LEU A 468 22.36 5.23 5.02
CA LEU A 468 23.04 6.53 5.04
C LEU A 468 24.43 6.45 5.69
N ARG A 469 24.59 5.68 6.78
CA ARG A 469 25.90 5.48 7.41
C ARG A 469 26.85 4.70 6.50
N ILE A 470 26.34 3.70 5.80
CA ILE A 470 27.10 2.92 4.82
C ILE A 470 27.53 3.81 3.65
N LYS A 471 26.61 4.59 3.07
CA LYS A 471 26.91 5.59 2.04
C LYS A 471 28.06 6.50 2.46
N LYS A 472 27.97 7.12 3.65
CA LYS A 472 29.04 7.99 4.17
C LYS A 472 30.40 7.29 4.28
N THR A 473 30.40 6.05 4.79
CA THR A 473 31.64 5.26 4.95
C THR A 473 32.28 4.94 3.60
N LEU A 474 31.47 4.53 2.62
CA LEU A 474 31.95 4.22 1.27
C LEU A 474 32.36 5.46 0.48
N SER A 475 31.71 6.61 0.70
CA SER A 475 32.14 7.89 0.11
C SER A 475 33.50 8.32 0.63
N GLN A 476 33.77 8.15 1.93
CA GLN A 476 35.09 8.43 2.51
C GLN A 476 36.16 7.51 1.92
N LEU A 477 35.86 6.21 1.79
CA LEU A 477 36.76 5.25 1.14
C LEU A 477 37.01 5.61 -0.33
N SER A 478 35.96 5.98 -1.08
CA SER A 478 36.06 6.44 -2.47
C SER A 478 36.98 7.64 -2.63
N GLN A 479 36.92 8.59 -1.68
CA GLN A 479 37.76 9.78 -1.68
C GLN A 479 39.23 9.45 -1.36
N GLN A 480 39.48 8.51 -0.45
CA GLN A 480 40.84 8.05 -0.11
C GLN A 480 41.51 7.35 -1.29
N GLU A 481 40.75 6.58 -2.06
CA GLU A 481 41.23 5.89 -3.27
C GLU A 481 41.28 6.80 -4.51
N GLY A 482 40.89 8.08 -4.39
CA GLY A 482 40.94 9.05 -5.50
C GLY A 482 39.93 8.80 -6.63
N ILE A 483 38.84 8.08 -6.35
CA ILE A 483 37.85 7.65 -7.33
C ILE A 483 36.88 8.81 -7.62
N LYS A 484 36.72 9.17 -8.91
CA LYS A 484 35.67 10.09 -9.37
C LYS A 484 34.38 9.30 -9.64
N MET A 485 33.32 9.63 -8.90
CA MET A 485 32.00 8.99 -9.00
C MET A 485 31.23 9.45 -10.23
#